data_AF-A0A7C4TC64-F1
#
_entry.id   AF-A0A7C4TC64-F1
#
_cell.length_a   1.000
_cell.length_b   1.000
_cell.length_c   1.000
_cell.angle_alpha   90.00
_cell.angle_beta   90.00
_cell.angle_gamma   90.00
#
_symmetry.space_group_name_H-M   'P 1'
#
loop_
_entity.id
_entity.type
_entity.pdbx_description
1 polymer ?
#
loop_
_entity_poly.entity_id
_entity_poly.type
_entity_poly.pdbx_seq_one_letter_code
_entity_poly.pdbx_strand_id
1 'polypeptide(L)'
;MLEEIVGGILATLQVLGALALTFFIPGYVLVNALYPRRGELDREYDTLYRITLGIVLSIAVTVLWSFLLNSFGVSPEGKGYVVGTNIAAGLIGLSVLFFGIGWWRGAYPWMTRVHPSLARAPAPGPSDLLSEEERDHRIRLKLQELATKRERLRRAIKDAERRMQLHSADARGHYEEKRNQARAELKSVEAELRKLEEERAAELY
;
A
#
# COMPACT_ATOMS: atom_id res chain seq x y z
N MET A 1 50.62 -2.81 4.87
CA MET A 1 49.73 -1.70 5.32
C MET A 1 48.43 -1.59 4.51
N LEU A 2 48.43 -1.17 3.23
CA LEU A 2 47.16 -1.04 2.47
C LEU A 2 46.47 -2.41 2.25
N GLU A 3 47.23 -3.45 1.89
CA GLU A 3 46.70 -4.81 1.70
C GLU A 3 46.16 -5.43 3.00
N GLU A 4 46.81 -5.18 4.14
CA GLU A 4 46.34 -5.65 5.46
C GLU A 4 45.04 -4.96 5.88
N ILE A 5 44.92 -3.65 5.62
CA ILE A 5 43.70 -2.88 5.89
C ILE A 5 42.55 -3.39 5.01
N VAL A 6 42.79 -3.57 3.71
CA VAL A 6 41.78 -4.08 2.77
C VAL A 6 41.37 -5.51 3.14
N GLY A 7 42.33 -6.37 3.48
CA GLY A 7 42.05 -7.74 3.94
C GLY A 7 41.19 -7.77 5.20
N GLY A 8 41.49 -6.91 6.18
CA GLY A 8 40.70 -6.78 7.41
C GLY A 8 39.26 -6.30 7.16
N ILE A 9 39.08 -5.34 6.25
CA ILE A 9 37.76 -4.84 5.86
C ILE A 9 36.94 -5.94 5.18
N LEU A 10 37.53 -6.67 4.23
CA LEU A 10 36.86 -7.76 3.52
C LEU A 10 36.44 -8.88 4.47
N ALA A 11 37.31 -9.28 5.39
CA ALA A 11 36.98 -10.29 6.40
C ALA A 11 35.80 -9.84 7.29
N THR A 12 35.80 -8.57 7.70
CA THR A 12 34.72 -8.00 8.51
C THR A 12 33.39 -7.97 7.74
N LEU A 13 33.41 -7.54 6.47
CA LEU A 13 32.24 -7.54 5.60
C LEU A 13 31.72 -8.97 5.35
N GLN A 14 32.60 -9.95 5.21
CA GLN A 14 32.23 -11.35 5.04
C GLN A 14 31.50 -11.89 6.28
N VAL A 15 31.98 -11.58 7.48
CA VAL A 15 31.32 -11.97 8.73
C VAL A 15 29.96 -11.30 8.87
N LEU A 16 29.87 -10.00 8.59
CA LEU A 16 28.59 -9.28 8.61
C LEU A 16 27.60 -9.82 7.58
N GLY A 17 28.09 -10.13 6.37
CA GLY A 17 27.29 -10.75 5.31
C GLY A 17 26.79 -12.14 5.70
N ALA A 18 27.64 -12.97 6.29
CA ALA A 18 27.26 -14.29 6.78
C ALA A 18 26.22 -14.20 7.91
N LEU A 19 26.38 -13.25 8.82
CA LEU A 19 25.41 -13.00 9.90
C LEU A 19 24.06 -12.57 9.33
N ALA A 20 24.05 -11.61 8.39
CA ALA A 20 22.83 -11.15 7.75
C ALA A 20 22.15 -12.28 6.96
N LEU A 21 22.92 -13.06 6.19
CA LEU A 21 22.40 -14.16 5.39
C LEU A 21 21.80 -15.28 6.25
N THR A 22 22.38 -15.54 7.42
CA THR A 22 21.93 -16.64 8.29
C THR A 22 20.74 -16.21 9.16
N PHE A 23 20.78 -14.99 9.70
CA PHE A 23 19.84 -14.55 10.73
C PHE A 23 18.76 -13.57 10.24
N PHE A 24 18.81 -13.10 9.00
CA PHE A 24 17.88 -12.08 8.55
C PHE A 24 17.34 -12.27 7.14
N ILE A 25 18.21 -12.33 6.13
CA ILE A 25 17.82 -12.18 4.71
C ILE A 25 16.75 -13.20 4.27
N PRO A 26 16.96 -14.52 4.35
CA PRO A 26 16.02 -15.49 3.79
C PRO A 26 14.67 -15.43 4.48
N GLY A 27 14.64 -15.22 5.81
CA GLY A 27 13.40 -15.08 6.57
C GLY A 27 12.66 -13.78 6.27
N TYR A 28 13.36 -12.65 6.21
CA TYR A 28 12.76 -11.35 5.92
C TYR A 28 12.15 -11.31 4.51
N VAL A 29 12.84 -11.87 3.53
CA VAL A 29 12.34 -11.96 2.16
C VAL A 29 11.15 -12.92 2.07
N LEU A 30 11.16 -14.03 2.81
CA LEU A 30 10.02 -14.94 2.91
C LEU A 30 8.79 -14.27 3.55
N VAL A 31 8.97 -13.48 4.62
CA VAL A 31 7.88 -12.70 5.23
C VAL A 31 7.28 -11.73 4.20
N ASN A 32 8.11 -11.03 3.43
CA ASN A 32 7.63 -10.16 2.36
C ASN A 32 6.90 -10.93 1.25
N ALA A 33 7.30 -12.17 0.98
CA ALA A 33 6.60 -13.03 0.03
C ALA A 33 5.22 -13.48 0.55
N LEU A 34 5.13 -13.85 1.83
CA LEU A 34 3.89 -14.27 2.48
C LEU A 34 2.91 -13.10 2.64
N TYR A 35 3.41 -11.98 3.17
CA TYR A 35 2.67 -10.76 3.47
C TYR A 35 3.18 -9.61 2.58
N PRO A 36 2.76 -9.53 1.31
CA PRO A 36 3.25 -8.49 0.40
C PRO A 36 2.79 -7.07 0.80
N ARG A 37 1.68 -6.90 1.54
CA ARG A 37 1.15 -5.55 1.81
C ARG A 37 1.51 -5.00 3.16
N ARG A 38 1.81 -3.70 3.18
CA ARG A 38 2.05 -2.96 4.42
C ARG A 38 0.78 -2.93 5.26
N GLY A 39 0.87 -3.38 6.50
CA GLY A 39 -0.24 -3.43 7.44
C GLY A 39 -1.11 -4.69 7.38
N GLU A 40 -0.68 -5.75 6.69
CA GLU A 40 -1.36 -7.06 6.71
C GLU A 40 -1.19 -7.80 8.05
N LEU A 41 -0.07 -7.58 8.75
CA LEU A 41 0.18 -8.19 10.05
C LEU A 41 -0.46 -7.37 11.17
N ASP A 42 -0.08 -6.09 11.23
CA ASP A 42 -0.66 -5.11 12.13
C ASP A 42 -0.39 -3.72 11.55
N ARG A 43 -1.37 -2.82 11.60
CA ARG A 43 -1.26 -1.50 10.94
C ARG A 43 -0.25 -0.60 11.66
N GLU A 44 -0.14 -0.71 12.98
CA GLU A 44 0.72 0.17 13.80
C GLU A 44 2.16 -0.36 13.89
N TYR A 45 2.34 -1.67 13.95
CA TYR A 45 3.63 -2.31 14.18
C TYR A 45 4.12 -3.20 13.04
N ASP A 46 3.58 -3.06 11.82
CA ASP A 46 3.92 -3.89 10.64
C ASP A 46 5.43 -4.07 10.47
N THR A 47 6.19 -2.98 10.56
CA THR A 47 7.65 -3.00 10.38
C THR A 47 8.34 -3.83 11.45
N LEU A 48 7.93 -3.67 12.72
CA LEU A 48 8.50 -4.39 13.84
C LEU A 48 8.21 -5.89 13.71
N TYR A 49 6.96 -6.26 13.39
CA TYR A 49 6.59 -7.66 13.16
C TYR A 49 7.32 -8.28 11.98
N ARG A 50 7.49 -7.56 10.87
CA ARG A 50 8.26 -8.07 9.72
C ARG A 50 9.71 -8.34 10.07
N ILE A 51 10.33 -7.47 10.86
CA ILE A 51 11.71 -7.65 11.30
C ILE A 51 11.82 -8.84 12.25
N THR A 52 10.97 -8.92 13.27
CA THR A 52 11.02 -10.00 14.27
C THR A 52 10.69 -11.36 13.65
N LEU A 53 9.61 -11.45 12.88
CA LEU A 53 9.26 -12.65 12.12
C LEU A 53 10.35 -13.00 11.11
N GLY A 54 10.94 -12.00 10.44
CA GLY A 54 12.04 -12.21 9.52
C GLY A 54 13.24 -12.90 10.18
N ILE A 55 13.63 -12.47 11.38
CA ILE A 55 14.72 -13.08 12.13
C ILE A 55 14.39 -14.53 12.52
N VAL A 56 13.23 -14.75 13.13
CA VAL A 56 12.79 -16.08 13.58
C VAL A 56 12.69 -17.05 12.40
N LEU A 57 12.10 -16.59 11.30
CA LEU A 57 11.92 -17.40 10.11
C LEU A 57 13.25 -17.66 9.38
N SER A 58 14.22 -16.76 9.47
CA SER A 58 15.57 -16.98 8.92
C SER A 58 16.28 -18.14 9.61
N ILE A 59 16.14 -18.23 10.94
CA ILE A 59 16.67 -19.36 11.72
C ILE A 59 15.98 -20.66 11.29
N ALA A 60 14.65 -20.64 11.18
CA ALA A 60 13.89 -21.81 10.74
C ALA A 60 14.29 -22.29 9.34
N VAL A 61 14.41 -21.38 8.38
CA VAL A 61 14.85 -21.69 7.00
C VAL A 61 16.27 -22.27 7.00
N THR A 62 17.19 -21.69 7.77
CA THR A 62 18.58 -22.18 7.86
C THR A 62 18.65 -23.59 8.41
N VAL A 63 17.89 -23.88 9.47
CA VAL A 63 17.82 -25.21 10.08
C VAL A 63 17.21 -26.21 9.11
N LEU A 64 16.08 -25.88 8.47
CA LEU A 64 15.43 -26.74 7.48
C LEU A 64 16.34 -27.03 6.28
N TRP A 65 17.07 -26.02 5.79
CA TRP A 65 18.03 -26.20 4.71
C TRP A 65 19.19 -27.11 5.13
N SER A 66 19.68 -26.96 6.36
CA SER A 66 20.75 -27.82 6.89
C SER A 66 20.29 -29.27 7.03
N PHE A 67 19.04 -29.50 7.44
CA PHE A 67 18.44 -30.84 7.45
C PHE A 67 18.29 -31.42 6.04
N LEU A 68 17.89 -30.61 5.06
CA LEU A 68 17.81 -31.00 3.66
C LEU A 68 19.20 -31.39 3.12
N LEU A 69 20.24 -30.61 3.43
CA LEU A 69 21.61 -30.96 3.05
C LEU A 69 22.06 -32.26 3.72
N ASN A 70 21.72 -32.47 4.98
CA ASN A 70 22.05 -33.67 5.71
C ASN A 70 21.36 -34.93 5.15
N SER A 71 20.17 -34.80 4.57
CA SER A 71 19.44 -35.94 4.00
C SER A 71 20.09 -36.52 2.75
N PHE A 72 20.96 -35.77 2.06
CA PHE A 72 21.78 -36.28 0.97
C PHE A 72 22.93 -37.20 1.42
N GLY A 73 23.11 -37.39 2.74
CA GLY A 73 24.07 -38.33 3.30
C GLY A 73 25.52 -37.88 3.16
N VAL A 74 26.41 -38.84 2.92
CA VAL A 74 27.86 -38.61 2.84
C VAL A 74 28.26 -38.42 1.38
N SER A 75 29.01 -37.36 1.11
CA SER A 75 29.58 -37.08 -0.21
C SER A 75 30.65 -38.11 -0.59
N PRO A 76 31.04 -38.21 -1.88
CA PRO A 76 32.10 -39.11 -2.34
C PRO A 76 33.45 -38.93 -1.63
N GLU A 77 33.68 -37.75 -1.04
CA GLU A 77 34.88 -37.39 -0.30
C GLU A 77 34.84 -37.81 1.19
N GLY A 78 33.78 -38.50 1.62
CA GLY A 78 33.61 -38.97 2.99
C GLY A 78 33.12 -37.88 3.97
N LYS A 79 32.88 -36.65 3.50
CA LYS A 79 32.30 -35.54 4.28
C LYS A 79 30.80 -35.40 4.02
N GLY A 80 30.01 -34.93 4.97
CA GLY A 80 28.60 -34.59 4.73
C GLY A 80 28.44 -33.36 3.83
N TYR A 81 27.24 -33.14 3.28
CA TYR A 81 26.93 -31.96 2.45
C TYR A 81 26.68 -30.68 3.25
N VAL A 82 26.63 -30.76 4.58
CA VAL A 82 26.47 -29.61 5.50
C VAL A 82 27.81 -28.87 5.64
N VAL A 83 28.17 -28.15 4.57
CA VAL A 83 29.38 -27.34 4.48
C VAL A 83 28.99 -25.88 4.24
N GLY A 84 29.76 -24.94 4.79
CA GLY A 84 29.47 -23.50 4.72
C GLY A 84 29.15 -23.00 3.31
N THR A 85 29.84 -23.49 2.28
CA THR A 85 29.58 -23.13 0.87
C THR A 85 28.19 -23.55 0.41
N ASN A 86 27.75 -24.77 0.74
CA ASN A 86 26.44 -25.31 0.35
C ASN A 86 25.30 -24.63 1.12
N ILE A 87 25.54 -24.31 2.39
CA ILE A 87 24.59 -23.55 3.20
C ILE A 87 24.43 -22.15 2.60
N ALA A 88 25.54 -21.42 2.37
CA ALA A 88 25.51 -20.09 1.80
C ALA A 88 24.83 -20.06 0.42
N ALA A 89 25.20 -20.98 -0.48
CA ALA A 89 24.61 -21.08 -1.81
C ALA A 89 23.09 -21.33 -1.73
N GLY A 90 22.66 -22.23 -0.85
CA GLY A 90 21.25 -22.52 -0.65
C GLY A 90 20.46 -21.36 -0.07
N LEU A 91 20.99 -20.67 0.95
CA LEU A 91 20.33 -19.50 1.55
C LEU A 91 20.23 -18.35 0.56
N ILE A 92 21.26 -18.11 -0.26
CA ILE A 92 21.21 -17.12 -1.35
C ILE A 92 20.14 -17.52 -2.36
N GLY A 93 20.14 -18.78 -2.81
CA GLY A 93 19.16 -19.30 -3.77
C GLY A 93 17.72 -19.17 -3.28
N LEU A 94 17.46 -19.56 -2.03
CA LEU A 94 16.15 -19.41 -1.39
C LEU A 94 15.75 -17.93 -1.25
N SER A 95 16.69 -17.06 -0.87
CA SER A 95 16.43 -15.63 -0.78
C SER A 95 16.01 -15.04 -2.12
N VAL A 96 16.71 -15.40 -3.22
CA VAL A 96 16.35 -14.97 -4.58
C VAL A 96 14.98 -15.53 -4.98
N LEU A 97 14.69 -16.79 -4.67
CA LEU A 97 13.40 -17.41 -4.96
C LEU A 97 12.25 -16.69 -4.23
N PHE A 98 12.37 -16.50 -2.92
CA PHE A 98 11.38 -15.79 -2.13
C PHE A 98 11.21 -14.35 -2.59
N PHE A 99 12.30 -13.69 -2.98
CA PHE A 99 12.25 -12.35 -3.54
C PHE A 99 11.44 -12.31 -4.83
N GLY A 100 11.66 -13.26 -5.74
CA GLY A 100 10.88 -13.40 -6.97
C GLY A 100 9.38 -13.62 -6.70
N ILE A 101 9.04 -14.47 -5.72
CA ILE A 101 7.66 -14.72 -5.31
C ILE A 101 7.03 -13.45 -4.72
N GLY A 102 7.72 -12.79 -3.80
CA GLY A 102 7.25 -11.53 -3.19
C GLY A 102 7.10 -10.42 -4.21
N TRP A 103 8.02 -10.32 -5.17
CA TRP A 103 7.92 -9.36 -6.26
C TRP A 103 6.71 -9.65 -7.16
N TRP A 104 6.48 -10.90 -7.58
CA TRP A 104 5.30 -11.28 -8.34
C TRP A 104 3.99 -10.95 -7.61
N ARG A 105 3.99 -11.06 -6.28
CA ARG A 105 2.87 -10.70 -5.39
C ARG A 105 2.77 -9.20 -5.06
N GLY A 106 3.69 -8.35 -5.55
CA GLY A 106 3.63 -6.90 -5.34
C GLY A 106 4.21 -6.40 -4.01
N ALA A 107 5.05 -7.20 -3.34
CA ALA A 107 5.66 -6.83 -2.05
C ALA A 107 6.66 -5.66 -2.10
N TYR A 108 7.12 -5.29 -3.30
CA TYR A 108 8.17 -4.30 -3.51
C TYR A 108 7.71 -3.12 -4.39
N PRO A 109 6.86 -2.20 -3.88
CA PRO A 109 6.34 -1.07 -4.66
C PRO A 109 7.44 -0.14 -5.20
N TRP A 110 8.61 -0.10 -4.53
CA TRP A 110 9.75 0.73 -4.95
C TRP A 110 10.34 0.31 -6.31
N MET A 111 10.10 -0.93 -6.77
CA MET A 111 10.55 -1.38 -8.09
C MET A 111 9.87 -0.63 -9.25
N THR A 112 8.71 -0.01 -9.01
CA THR A 112 8.06 0.89 -9.98
C THR A 112 8.95 2.07 -10.39
N ARG A 113 9.85 2.51 -9.50
CA ARG A 113 10.80 3.59 -9.78
C ARG A 113 11.96 3.15 -10.65
N VAL A 114 12.26 1.85 -10.70
CA VAL A 114 13.33 1.29 -11.53
C VAL A 114 12.83 1.12 -12.96
N HIS A 115 11.65 0.53 -13.13
CA HIS A 115 11.02 0.43 -14.44
C HIS A 115 9.49 0.20 -14.33
N PRO A 116 8.66 0.89 -15.13
CA PRO A 116 7.19 0.80 -15.03
C PRO A 116 6.62 -0.60 -15.30
N SER A 117 7.32 -1.48 -16.03
CA SER A 117 6.88 -2.87 -16.23
C SER A 117 7.05 -3.77 -15.00
N LEU A 118 7.79 -3.34 -13.98
CA LEU A 118 7.97 -4.07 -12.72
C LEU A 118 6.85 -3.74 -11.71
N ALA A 119 5.92 -2.87 -12.09
CA ALA A 119 4.74 -2.55 -11.29
C ALA A 119 3.84 -3.77 -11.14
N ARG A 120 3.73 -4.26 -9.90
CA ARG A 120 2.79 -5.31 -9.50
C ARG A 120 1.93 -4.76 -8.38
N ALA A 121 0.63 -4.66 -8.61
CA ALA A 121 -0.33 -4.30 -7.58
C ALA A 121 -0.68 -5.56 -6.77
N PRO A 122 -0.59 -5.51 -5.44
CA PRO A 122 -0.70 -6.70 -4.60
C PRO A 122 -2.15 -7.10 -4.31
N ALA A 123 -2.93 -7.67 -5.26
CA ALA A 123 -4.35 -8.10 -5.10
C ALA A 123 -5.26 -7.12 -4.29
N PRO A 124 -6.57 -7.35 -4.14
CA PRO A 124 -7.39 -6.67 -3.11
C PRO A 124 -7.45 -7.48 -1.81
N GLY A 125 -7.52 -6.83 -0.65
CA GLY A 125 -7.50 -7.50 0.66
C GLY A 125 -8.84 -7.47 1.38
N PRO A 126 -9.08 -8.35 2.38
CA PRO A 126 -10.29 -8.27 3.20
C PRO A 126 -10.41 -6.94 3.95
N SER A 127 -9.28 -6.32 4.32
CA SER A 127 -9.23 -4.98 4.91
C SER A 127 -9.49 -3.84 3.91
N ASP A 128 -9.42 -4.09 2.60
CA ASP A 128 -9.87 -3.10 1.60
C ASP A 128 -11.39 -2.94 1.59
N LEU A 129 -12.16 -3.93 2.08
CA LEU A 129 -13.60 -3.77 2.30
C LEU A 129 -13.90 -2.70 3.35
N LEU A 130 -13.04 -2.55 4.37
CA LEU A 130 -13.13 -1.44 5.33
C LEU A 130 -12.76 -0.09 4.68
N SER A 131 -11.86 -0.11 3.69
CA SER A 131 -11.59 1.06 2.84
C SER A 131 -12.78 1.40 1.93
N GLU A 132 -13.51 0.40 1.43
CA GLU A 132 -14.79 0.61 0.72
C GLU A 132 -15.83 1.25 1.65
N GLU A 133 -15.93 0.82 2.91
CA GLU A 133 -16.80 1.47 3.90
C GLU A 133 -16.39 2.92 4.20
N GLU A 134 -15.09 3.21 4.33
CA GLU A 134 -14.58 4.59 4.49
C GLU A 134 -14.82 5.46 3.25
N ARG A 135 -14.75 4.85 2.05
CA ARG A 135 -15.02 5.51 0.77
C ARG A 135 -16.51 5.80 0.63
N ASP A 136 -17.38 4.83 0.96
CA ASP A 136 -18.83 4.99 0.99
C ASP A 136 -19.25 6.01 2.06
N HIS A 137 -18.58 6.05 3.22
CA HIS A 137 -18.80 7.06 4.25
C HIS A 137 -18.47 8.49 3.75
N ARG A 138 -17.32 8.66 3.09
CA ARG A 138 -16.94 9.95 2.49
C ARG A 138 -17.91 10.39 1.39
N ILE A 139 -18.39 9.45 0.57
CA ILE A 139 -19.38 9.72 -0.48
C ILE A 139 -20.72 10.14 0.16
N ARG A 140 -21.18 9.44 1.20
CA ARG A 140 -22.41 9.78 1.94
C ARG A 140 -22.32 11.18 2.56
N LEU A 141 -21.19 11.53 3.18
CA LEU A 141 -20.97 12.88 3.74
C LEU A 141 -21.04 13.96 2.65
N LYS A 142 -20.36 13.74 1.51
CA LYS A 142 -20.42 14.67 0.36
C LYS A 142 -21.84 14.83 -0.18
N LEU A 143 -22.60 13.74 -0.31
CA LEU A 143 -24.01 13.80 -0.74
C LEU A 143 -24.86 14.62 0.24
N GLN A 144 -24.65 14.44 1.54
CA GLN A 144 -25.38 15.20 2.57
C GLN A 144 -25.03 16.69 2.54
N GLU A 145 -23.76 17.03 2.38
CA GLU A 145 -23.30 18.42 2.23
C GLU A 145 -23.89 19.08 0.98
N LEU A 146 -23.83 18.40 -0.17
CA LEU A 146 -24.40 18.89 -1.42
C LEU A 146 -25.92 19.04 -1.34
N ALA A 147 -26.64 18.11 -0.71
CA ALA A 147 -28.08 18.20 -0.50
C ALA A 147 -28.46 19.40 0.39
N THR A 148 -27.68 19.65 1.45
CA THR A 148 -27.89 20.79 2.36
C THR A 148 -27.60 22.11 1.65
N LYS A 149 -26.55 22.15 0.83
CA LYS A 149 -26.20 23.30 -0.01
C LYS A 149 -27.30 23.59 -1.04
N ARG A 150 -27.86 22.56 -1.70
CA ARG A 150 -29.00 22.66 -2.62
C ARG A 150 -30.21 23.31 -1.96
N GLU A 151 -30.58 22.84 -0.76
CA GLU A 151 -31.72 23.38 -0.02
C GLU A 151 -31.50 24.85 0.39
N ARG A 152 -30.30 25.18 0.87
CA ARG A 152 -29.92 26.55 1.22
C ARG A 152 -30.02 27.50 0.02
N LEU A 153 -29.53 27.08 -1.14
CA LEU A 153 -29.59 27.87 -2.38
C LEU A 153 -31.03 28.07 -2.86
N ARG A 154 -31.88 27.04 -2.79
CA ARG A 154 -33.31 27.15 -3.11
C ARG A 154 -34.03 28.16 -2.22
N ARG A 155 -33.75 28.15 -0.91
CA ARG A 155 -34.30 29.15 0.02
C ARG A 155 -33.82 30.56 -0.31
N ALA A 156 -32.52 30.73 -0.58
CA ALA A 156 -31.95 32.03 -0.94
C ALA A 156 -32.57 32.62 -2.22
N ILE A 157 -32.84 31.78 -3.23
CA ILE A 157 -33.55 32.17 -4.45
C ILE A 157 -34.96 32.65 -4.11
N LYS A 158 -35.72 31.86 -3.34
CA LYS A 158 -37.10 32.20 -2.96
C LYS A 158 -37.17 33.48 -2.13
N ASP A 159 -36.22 33.69 -1.22
CA ASP A 159 -36.15 34.92 -0.41
C ASP A 159 -35.78 36.14 -1.26
N ALA A 160 -34.86 36.00 -2.22
CA ALA A 160 -34.52 37.06 -3.17
C ALA A 160 -35.74 37.43 -4.02
N GLU A 161 -36.44 36.44 -4.58
CA GLU A 161 -37.66 36.65 -5.37
C GLU A 161 -38.77 37.33 -4.55
N ARG A 162 -38.98 36.93 -3.30
CA ARG A 162 -39.94 37.57 -2.40
C ARG A 162 -39.59 39.03 -2.11
N ARG A 163 -38.31 39.35 -1.89
CA ARG A 163 -37.86 40.73 -1.64
C ARG A 163 -37.96 41.59 -2.89
N MET A 164 -37.71 41.05 -4.08
CA MET A 164 -37.92 41.75 -5.34
C MET A 164 -39.38 42.21 -5.54
N GLN A 165 -40.35 41.42 -5.08
CA GLN A 165 -41.78 41.77 -5.15
C GLN A 165 -42.16 42.93 -4.21
N LEU A 166 -41.45 43.08 -3.08
CA LEU A 166 -41.79 44.03 -2.01
C LEU A 166 -41.11 45.40 -2.15
N HIS A 167 -40.03 45.51 -2.92
CA HIS A 167 -39.21 46.73 -2.99
C HIS A 167 -39.34 47.52 -4.32
N SER A 168 -38.98 48.80 -4.26
CA SER A 168 -38.92 49.75 -5.39
C SER A 168 -37.90 49.35 -6.45
N ALA A 169 -38.01 49.92 -7.66
CA ALA A 169 -37.26 49.51 -8.84
C ALA A 169 -35.72 49.45 -8.64
N ASP A 170 -35.14 50.41 -7.93
CA ASP A 170 -33.68 50.46 -7.68
C ASP A 170 -33.19 49.31 -6.78
N ALA A 171 -33.98 48.89 -5.79
CA ALA A 171 -33.63 47.79 -4.90
C ALA A 171 -33.81 46.40 -5.55
N ARG A 172 -34.55 46.31 -6.66
CA ARG A 172 -34.77 45.05 -7.39
C ARG A 172 -33.50 44.55 -8.08
N GLY A 173 -32.67 45.46 -8.61
CA GLY A 173 -31.43 45.10 -9.31
C GLY A 173 -30.47 44.29 -8.42
N HIS A 174 -30.30 44.72 -7.16
CA HIS A 174 -29.46 44.00 -6.20
C HIS A 174 -29.94 42.57 -5.90
N TYR A 175 -31.26 42.38 -5.74
CA TYR A 175 -31.81 41.05 -5.49
C TYR A 175 -31.86 40.16 -6.75
N GLU A 176 -31.95 40.77 -7.93
CA GLU A 176 -31.86 40.07 -9.21
C GLU A 176 -30.47 39.46 -9.44
N GLU A 177 -29.40 40.23 -9.20
CA GLU A 177 -28.03 39.71 -9.25
C GLU A 177 -27.82 38.56 -8.27
N LYS A 178 -28.29 38.72 -7.03
CA LYS A 178 -28.18 37.70 -5.99
C LYS A 178 -28.95 36.42 -6.34
N ARG A 179 -30.12 36.54 -6.95
CA ARG A 179 -30.91 35.41 -7.47
C ARG A 179 -30.15 34.70 -8.59
N ASN A 180 -29.59 35.46 -9.54
CA ASN A 180 -28.89 34.91 -10.70
C ASN A 180 -27.62 34.16 -10.27
N GLN A 181 -26.85 34.69 -9.32
CA GLN A 181 -25.71 34.01 -8.72
C GLN A 181 -26.13 32.71 -8.03
N ALA A 182 -27.15 32.75 -7.17
CA ALA A 182 -27.65 31.56 -6.48
C ALA A 182 -28.19 30.48 -7.45
N ARG A 183 -28.79 30.87 -8.58
CA ARG A 183 -29.21 29.95 -9.65
C ARG A 183 -28.02 29.31 -10.36
N ALA A 184 -26.97 30.06 -10.64
CA ALA A 184 -25.75 29.53 -11.25
C ALA A 184 -25.07 28.51 -10.34
N GLU A 185 -24.96 28.83 -9.05
CA GLU A 185 -24.42 27.90 -8.04
C GLU A 185 -25.30 26.64 -7.89
N LEU A 186 -26.63 26.80 -7.88
CA LEU A 186 -27.55 25.66 -7.80
C LEU A 186 -27.33 24.69 -8.96
N LYS A 187 -27.15 25.21 -10.18
CA LYS A 187 -26.89 24.38 -11.37
C LYS A 187 -25.58 23.60 -11.25
N SER A 188 -24.53 24.19 -10.67
CA SER A 188 -23.27 23.48 -10.43
C SER A 188 -23.42 22.34 -9.40
N VAL A 189 -24.14 22.59 -8.31
CA VAL A 189 -24.40 21.59 -7.26
C VAL A 189 -25.27 20.45 -7.77
N GLU A 190 -26.30 20.74 -8.59
CA GLU A 190 -27.14 19.71 -9.21
C GLU A 190 -26.36 18.86 -10.22
N ALA A 191 -25.42 19.46 -10.97
CA ALA A 191 -24.54 18.71 -11.87
C ALA A 191 -23.57 17.80 -11.11
N GLU A 192 -23.05 18.25 -9.98
CA GLU A 192 -22.16 17.45 -9.12
C GLU A 192 -22.90 16.29 -8.45
N LEU A 193 -24.10 16.53 -7.92
CA LEU A 193 -24.98 15.48 -7.38
C LEU A 193 -25.27 14.40 -8.42
N ARG A 194 -25.63 14.81 -9.65
CA ARG A 194 -25.95 13.88 -10.73
C ARG A 194 -24.75 13.01 -11.11
N LYS A 195 -23.54 13.57 -11.18
CA LYS A 195 -22.32 12.80 -11.42
C LYS A 195 -22.07 11.76 -10.33
N LEU A 196 -22.22 12.14 -9.07
CA LEU A 196 -22.07 11.22 -7.93
C LEU A 196 -23.13 10.11 -7.92
N GLU A 197 -24.35 10.39 -8.34
CA GLU A 197 -25.41 9.38 -8.49
C GLU A 197 -25.14 8.42 -9.66
N GLU A 198 -24.65 8.94 -10.79
CA GLU A 198 -24.27 8.14 -11.97
C GLU A 198 -23.07 7.23 -11.68
N GLU A 199 -22.04 7.72 -10.98
CA GLU A 199 -20.90 6.91 -10.51
C GLU A 199 -21.36 5.76 -9.62
N ARG A 200 -22.29 6.00 -8.69
CA ARG A 200 -22.82 4.96 -7.79
C ARG A 200 -23.68 3.93 -8.52
N ALA A 201 -24.45 4.36 -9.53
CA ALA A 201 -25.26 3.45 -10.33
C ALA A 201 -24.38 2.51 -11.18
N ALA A 202 -23.22 2.97 -11.63
CA ALA A 202 -22.24 2.19 -12.37
C ALA A 202 -21.44 1.21 -11.46
N GLU A 203 -21.32 1.47 -10.16
CA GLU A 203 -20.68 0.56 -9.21
C GLU A 203 -21.62 -0.59 -8.74
N LEU A 204 -22.94 -0.46 -8.94
CA LEU A 204 -23.94 -1.44 -8.49
C LEU A 204 -24.35 -2.47 -9.58
N TYR A 205 -23.86 -2.33 -10.82
CA TYR A 205 -24.14 -3.20 -11.97
C TYR A 205 -22.86 -3.71 -12.61
#